data_AF-A0A3M1QU01-F1
#
_entry.id   AF-A0A3M1QU01-F1
#
_cell.length_a   1.000
_cell.length_b   1.000
_cell.length_c   1.000
_cell.angle_alpha   90.00
_cell.angle_beta   90.00
_cell.angle_gamma   90.00
#
_symmetry.space_group_name_H-M   'P 1'
#
loop_
_entity.id
_entity.type
_entity.pdbx_description
1 polymer ?
#
loop_
_entity_poly.entity_id
_entity_poly.type
_entity_poly.pdbx_seq_one_letter_code
_entity_poly.pdbx_strand_id
1 'polypeptide(L)'
;MDQLNVGESNTARAFDANIHLELPDRGLYLVVGRGRSPVTLIKTCGGQSLVRIPDSFTVLAMLPVQTFLAFQKHRDIALVGPVSIDPVRFAQFAQAAGLDPDGDGQIG
;
A
#
# COMPACT_ATOMS: atom_id res chain seq x y z
N MET A 1 1.99 -22.90 4.73
CA MET A 1 0.79 -22.56 3.94
C MET A 1 -0.27 -22.14 4.94
N ASP A 2 -0.30 -20.86 5.28
CA ASP A 2 -1.26 -20.32 6.25
C ASP A 2 -2.49 -19.79 5.49
N GLN A 3 -3.62 -20.46 5.68
CA GLN A 3 -4.92 -19.99 5.20
C GLN A 3 -5.35 -18.79 6.05
N LEU A 4 -5.36 -17.60 5.43
CA LEU A 4 -5.99 -16.41 6.00
C LEU A 4 -7.50 -16.62 5.99
N ASN A 5 -8.11 -16.66 7.17
CA ASN A 5 -9.54 -16.85 7.38
C ASN A 5 -10.30 -15.62 6.83
N VAL A 6 -10.89 -15.75 5.64
CA VAL A 6 -11.68 -14.71 4.97
C VAL A 6 -13.02 -14.57 5.70
N GLY A 7 -13.48 -13.33 5.93
CA GLY A 7 -14.70 -13.06 6.67
C GLY A 7 -15.94 -13.71 6.03
N GLU A 8 -16.50 -14.73 6.69
CA GLU A 8 -17.79 -15.30 6.29
C GLU A 8 -18.92 -14.33 6.63
N SER A 9 -19.70 -13.95 5.62
CA SER A 9 -20.98 -13.28 5.79
C SER A 9 -22.12 -14.29 5.64
N ASN A 10 -23.14 -14.19 6.50
CA ASN A 10 -24.35 -15.03 6.42
C ASN A 10 -25.03 -14.94 5.04
N THR A 11 -24.89 -13.82 4.34
CA THR A 11 -25.41 -13.65 2.98
C THR A 11 -24.63 -14.49 1.98
N ALA A 12 -23.29 -14.56 2.07
CA ALA A 12 -22.47 -15.34 1.14
C ALA A 12 -22.77 -16.84 1.22
N ARG A 13 -22.97 -17.36 2.45
CA ARG A 13 -23.37 -18.76 2.70
C ARG A 13 -24.73 -19.10 2.09
N ALA A 14 -25.70 -18.18 2.14
CA ALA A 14 -27.04 -18.42 1.59
C ALA A 14 -27.08 -18.51 0.06
N PHE A 15 -26.06 -18.00 -0.62
CA PHE A 15 -25.95 -18.00 -2.09
C PHE A 15 -24.90 -18.98 -2.62
N ASP A 16 -24.28 -19.81 -1.76
CA ASP A 16 -23.14 -20.68 -2.09
C ASP A 16 -22.02 -19.93 -2.84
N ALA A 17 -21.90 -18.63 -2.55
CA ALA A 17 -21.00 -17.74 -3.25
C ALA A 17 -19.67 -17.70 -2.48
N ASN A 18 -18.67 -18.40 -3.00
CA ASN A 18 -17.32 -18.33 -2.45
C ASN A 18 -16.54 -17.18 -3.13
N ILE A 19 -16.28 -16.10 -2.40
CA ILE A 19 -15.58 -14.93 -2.92
C ILE A 19 -14.09 -15.06 -2.56
N HIS A 20 -13.29 -15.47 -3.54
CA HIS A 20 -11.83 -15.41 -3.46
C HIS A 20 -11.34 -14.08 -4.03
N LEU A 21 -10.66 -13.28 -3.20
CA LEU A 21 -10.00 -12.05 -3.62
C LEU A 21 -8.49 -12.22 -3.40
N GLU A 22 -7.73 -12.31 -4.49
CA GLU A 22 -6.28 -12.24 -4.43
C GLU A 22 -5.87 -10.78 -4.30
N LEU A 23 -5.48 -10.39 -3.09
CA LEU A 23 -4.88 -9.09 -2.84
C LEU A 23 -3.37 -9.19 -3.01
N PRO A 24 -2.72 -8.20 -3.64
CA PRO A 24 -1.26 -8.16 -3.66
C PRO A 24 -0.73 -8.08 -2.22
N ASP A 25 0.38 -8.76 -1.94
CA ASP A 25 0.98 -8.80 -0.59
C ASP A 25 1.28 -7.40 -0.04
N ARG A 26 1.56 -6.44 -0.93
CA ARG A 26 1.89 -5.06 -0.59
C ARG A 26 1.11 -4.09 -1.48
N GLY A 27 0.77 -2.94 -0.91
CA GLY A 27 0.19 -1.80 -1.62
C GLY A 27 1.00 -0.53 -1.41
N LEU A 28 0.80 0.43 -2.32
CA LEU A 28 1.30 1.79 -2.18
C LEU A 28 0.29 2.64 -1.40
N TYR A 29 0.74 3.31 -0.35
CA TYR A 29 -0.11 4.09 0.54
C TYR A 29 0.50 5.46 0.83
N LEU A 30 -0.38 6.46 0.92
CA LEU A 30 -0.07 7.74 1.52
C LEU A 30 -0.38 7.65 3.01
N VAL A 31 0.63 7.86 3.85
CA VAL A 31 0.53 7.79 5.31
C VAL A 31 0.83 9.16 5.90
N VAL A 32 -0.09 9.69 6.70
CA VAL A 32 0.06 10.97 7.41
C VAL A 32 0.11 10.69 8.91
N GLY A 33 1.21 11.08 9.55
CA GLY A 33 1.36 10.98 10.99
C GLY A 33 0.69 12.14 11.73
N ARG A 34 0.19 11.87 12.94
CA ARG A 34 -0.40 12.88 13.83
C ARG A 34 0.70 13.53 14.66
N GLY A 35 1.14 14.73 14.26
CA GLY A 35 2.14 15.52 14.99
C GLY A 35 3.59 15.02 14.90
N ARG A 36 3.86 13.91 14.19
CA ARG A 36 5.20 13.38 13.96
C ARG A 36 5.28 12.54 12.69
N SER A 37 6.47 12.39 12.14
CA SER A 37 6.70 11.57 10.96
C SER A 37 6.39 10.08 11.21
N PRO A 38 5.61 9.40 10.35
CA PRO A 38 5.23 7.99 10.53
C PRO A 38 6.33 6.99 10.11
N VAL A 39 7.51 7.45 9.69
CA VAL A 39 8.51 6.59 9.04
C VAL A 39 9.02 5.45 9.93
N THR A 40 9.25 5.73 11.21
CA THR A 40 9.67 4.67 12.14
C THR A 40 8.61 3.59 12.26
N LEU A 41 7.33 3.98 12.37
CA LEU A 41 6.21 3.04 12.44
C LEU A 41 6.08 2.21 11.16
N ILE A 42 6.21 2.86 10.00
CA ILE A 42 6.23 2.20 8.68
C ILE A 42 7.30 1.10 8.65
N LYS A 43 8.54 1.42 9.07
CA LYS A 43 9.65 0.47 9.09
C LYS A 43 9.41 -0.69 10.07
N THR A 44 8.92 -0.41 11.27
CA THR A 44 8.67 -1.46 12.28
C THR A 44 7.57 -2.44 11.86
N CYS A 45 6.67 -2.03 10.97
CA CYS A 45 5.59 -2.87 10.45
C CYS A 45 5.95 -3.53 9.10
N GLY A 46 7.24 -3.67 8.78
CA GLY A 46 7.72 -4.33 7.55
C GLY A 46 7.51 -3.52 6.27
N GLY A 47 7.14 -2.25 6.40
CA GLY A 47 6.94 -1.31 5.30
C GLY A 47 8.21 -0.62 4.86
N GLN A 48 8.15 0.00 3.68
CA GLN A 48 9.23 0.77 3.09
C GLN A 48 8.76 2.20 2.77
N SER A 49 9.44 3.20 3.33
CA SER A 49 9.23 4.60 2.97
C SER A 49 9.90 4.86 1.62
N LEU A 50 9.12 5.29 0.62
CA LEU A 50 9.61 5.63 -0.71
C LEU A 50 9.94 7.12 -0.82
N VAL A 51 8.99 7.97 -0.43
CA VAL A 51 9.12 9.42 -0.52
C VAL A 51 8.63 10.05 0.77
N ARG A 52 9.39 11.01 1.29
CA ARG A 52 8.95 11.88 2.38
C ARG A 52 8.64 13.24 1.81
N ILE A 53 7.47 13.78 2.12
CA ILE A 53 7.12 15.14 1.70
C ILE A 53 7.76 16.11 2.73
N PRO A 54 8.66 17.02 2.32
CA PRO A 54 9.31 17.97 3.21
C PRO A 54 8.30 18.80 4.02
N ASP A 55 8.70 19.19 5.24
CA ASP A 55 7.91 20.03 6.15
C ASP A 55 6.50 19.50 6.48
N SER A 56 6.29 18.20 6.26
CA SER A 56 5.04 17.53 6.56
C SER A 56 5.26 16.21 7.30
N PHE A 57 4.22 15.71 7.93
CA PHE A 57 4.21 14.36 8.50
C PHE A 57 3.72 13.31 7.50
N THR A 58 3.90 13.57 6.20
CA THR A 58 3.35 12.76 5.11
C THR A 58 4.46 11.95 4.43
N VAL A 59 4.16 10.67 4.22
CA VAL A 59 5.08 9.69 3.63
C VAL A 59 4.33 8.86 2.62
N LEU A 60 4.91 8.70 1.43
CA LEU A 60 4.50 7.67 0.48
C LEU A 60 5.27 6.40 0.81
N ALA A 61 4.57 5.30 1.06
CA ALA A 61 5.17 4.05 1.51
C ALA A 61 4.54 2.82 0.87
N MET A 62 5.37 1.79 0.68
CA MET A 62 4.90 0.42 0.41
C MET A 62 4.65 -0.28 1.74
N LEU A 63 3.43 -0.76 1.96
CA LEU A 63 3.03 -1.45 3.18
C LEU A 63 2.41 -2.82 2.86
N PRO A 64 2.59 -3.82 3.72
CA PRO A 64 1.73 -5.00 3.71
C PRO A 64 0.26 -4.60 3.85
N VAL A 65 -0.64 -5.27 3.14
CA VAL A 65 -2.09 -4.96 3.18
C VAL A 65 -2.66 -5.04 4.61
N GLN A 66 -2.14 -5.96 5.43
CA GLN A 66 -2.58 -6.10 6.82
C GLN A 66 -2.17 -4.90 7.68
N THR A 67 -1.02 -4.30 7.38
CA THR A 67 -0.52 -3.09 8.06
C THR A 67 -1.41 -1.87 7.76
N PHE A 68 -1.97 -1.78 6.55
CA PHE A 68 -2.93 -0.73 6.20
C PHE A 68 -4.14 -0.71 7.15
N LEU A 69 -4.75 -1.88 7.40
CA LEU A 69 -5.89 -2.00 8.32
C LEU A 69 -5.51 -1.62 9.76
N ALA A 70 -4.31 -1.97 10.22
CA ALA A 70 -3.81 -1.58 11.53
C ALA A 70 -3.61 -0.05 11.62
N PHE A 71 -3.08 0.56 10.57
CA PHE A 71 -2.79 2.00 10.53
C PHE A 71 -4.06 2.86 10.55
N GLN A 72 -5.17 2.40 9.97
CA GLN A 72 -6.45 3.10 10.05
C GLN A 72 -6.93 3.34 11.49
N LYS A 73 -6.54 2.46 12.42
CA LYS A 73 -6.92 2.53 13.84
C LYS A 73 -5.79 3.05 14.74
N HIS A 74 -4.62 3.32 14.18
CA HIS A 74 -3.43 3.64 14.97
C HIS A 74 -3.45 5.10 15.43
N ARG A 75 -3.32 5.34 16.74
CA ARG A 75 -3.44 6.69 17.35
C ARG A 75 -2.50 7.74 16.74
N ASP A 76 -1.31 7.30 16.35
CA ASP A 76 -0.26 8.18 15.81
C ASP A 76 -0.39 8.41 14.30
N ILE A 77 -1.36 7.76 13.65
CA ILE A 77 -1.67 7.97 12.23
C ILE A 77 -2.92 8.83 12.15
N ALA A 78 -2.80 9.95 11.44
CA ALA A 78 -3.92 10.83 11.14
C ALA A 78 -4.72 10.32 9.93
N LEU A 79 -4.02 9.79 8.92
CA LEU A 79 -4.61 9.29 7.68
C LEU A 79 -3.74 8.18 7.10
N VAL A 80 -4.39 7.15 6.56
CA VAL A 80 -3.76 6.22 5.62
C VAL A 80 -4.71 5.95 4.48
N GLY A 81 -4.23 6.08 3.24
CA GLY A 81 -5.04 5.89 2.03
C GLY A 81 -4.26 5.17 0.95
N PRO A 82 -4.89 4.25 0.20
CA PRO A 82 -4.25 3.63 -0.95
C PRO A 82 -3.98 4.69 -2.02
N VAL A 83 -2.84 4.56 -2.70
CA VAL A 83 -2.49 5.37 -3.85
C VAL A 83 -2.52 4.48 -5.08
N SER A 84 -3.45 4.76 -5.97
CA SER A 84 -3.51 4.12 -7.28
C SER A 84 -2.65 4.92 -8.25
N ILE A 85 -1.80 4.23 -8.99
CA ILE A 85 -1.06 4.81 -10.11
C ILE A 85 -1.91 4.61 -11.37
N ASP A 86 -2.24 5.69 -12.07
CA ASP A 86 -2.83 5.60 -13.40
C ASP A 86 -1.76 5.08 -14.36
N PRO A 87 -1.92 3.88 -14.94
CA PRO A 87 -0.88 3.24 -15.74
C PRO A 87 -0.56 4.05 -17.01
N VAL A 88 -1.53 4.76 -17.60
CA VAL A 88 -1.30 5.57 -18.81
C VAL A 88 -0.44 6.78 -18.46
N ARG A 89 -0.78 7.47 -17.37
CA ARG A 89 -0.01 8.63 -16.90
C ARG A 89 1.39 8.23 -16.44
N PHE A 90 1.52 7.07 -15.81
CA PHE A 90 2.82 6.55 -15.40
C PHE A 90 3.69 6.17 -16.60
N ALA A 91 3.12 5.51 -17.62
CA ALA A 91 3.87 5.20 -18.84
C ALA A 91 4.38 6.46 -19.54
N GLN A 92 3.55 7.51 -19.62
CA GLN A 92 3.95 8.82 -20.16
C GLN A 92 5.08 9.44 -19.34
N PHE A 93 5.00 9.39 -18.02
CA PHE A 93 6.06 9.85 -17.13
C PHE A 93 7.35 9.03 -17.31
N ALA A 94 7.25 7.71 -17.35
CA ALA A 94 8.40 6.82 -17.52
C ALA A 94 9.15 7.12 -18.82
N GLN A 95 8.41 7.25 -19.94
CA GLN A 95 8.99 7.67 -21.22
C GLN A 95 9.67 9.04 -21.14
N ALA A 96 9.02 10.03 -20.53
CA ALA A 96 9.60 11.36 -20.36
C ALA A 96 10.85 11.38 -19.45
N ALA A 97 10.90 10.48 -18.46
CA ALA A 97 12.01 10.31 -17.54
C ALA A 97 13.13 9.40 -18.09
N GLY A 98 12.97 8.82 -19.29
CA GLY A 98 13.91 7.86 -19.85
C GLY A 98 13.95 6.50 -19.13
N LEU A 99 12.89 6.17 -18.39
CA LEU A 99 12.73 4.88 -17.74
C LEU A 99 12.04 3.92 -18.71
N ASP A 100 12.59 2.71 -18.85
CA ASP A 100 11.93 1.63 -19.58
C ASP A 100 10.81 1.03 -18.70
N PRO A 101 9.52 1.23 -19.03
CA PRO A 101 8.42 0.69 -18.23
C PRO A 101 8.33 -0.85 -18.29
N ASP A 102 8.97 -1.47 -19.28
CA ASP A 102 8.98 -2.91 -19.54
C ASP A 102 10.33 -3.57 -19.18
N GLY A 103 11.24 -2.80 -18.57
CA GLY A 103 12.62 -3.22 -18.34
C GLY A 103 12.75 -4.40 -17.39
N ASP A 104 12.99 -5.58 -17.96
CA ASP A 104 13.69 -6.69 -17.30
C ASP A 104 14.98 -6.15 -16.70
N GLY A 105 15.03 -6.04 -15.37
CA GLY A 105 16.17 -5.50 -14.65
C GLY A 105 17.46 -6.27 -14.95
N GLN A 106 18.28 -5.76 -15.87
CA GLN A 106 19.71 -5.95 -15.85
C GLN A 106 20.37 -4.62 -15.51
N ILE A 107 20.64 -4.46 -14.21
CA ILE A 107 21.68 -3.54 -13.72
C ILE A 107 23.03 -4.19 -14.02
N GLY A 108 23.74 -3.66 -15.01
CA GLY A 108 25.16 -3.88 -15.26
C GLY A 108 25.96 -2.62 -14.96
#